data_AF-A0A0D2E3B6-F1
#
_entry.id   AF-A0A0D2E3B6-F1
#
_cell.length_a   1.000
_cell.length_b   1.000
_cell.length_c   1.000
_cell.angle_alpha   90.00
_cell.angle_beta   90.00
_cell.angle_gamma   90.00
#
_symmetry.space_group_name_H-M   'P 1'
#
loop_
_entity.id
_entity.type
_entity.pdbx_description
1 polymer ?
#
loop_
_entity_poly.entity_id
_entity_poly.type
_entity_poly.pdbx_seq_one_letter_code
_entity_poly.pdbx_strand_id
1 'polypeptide(L)'
;MLLEKSQVLVATPEKLSAIEVHTNALIDRIDDDAAVLAALGHEEELNRQFSFFSLAAYATITANAWTSIAGSLITAIYNGGAPGLLYGWIVDNFFYFFIALSLAELTSSMPTSAGVYHWSAALAAPEYSKIIGFMTGYMNVLG
;
A
#
# COMPACT_ATOMS: atom_id res chain seq x y z
N MET A 1 -29.44 -20.64 15.00
CA MET A 1 -28.02 -20.57 15.45
C MET A 1 -27.33 -21.95 15.44
N LEU A 2 -27.64 -22.84 14.48
CA LEU A 2 -26.97 -24.16 14.35
C LEU A 2 -26.61 -24.52 12.89
N LEU A 3 -26.87 -23.62 11.93
CA LEU A 3 -26.65 -23.89 10.50
C LEU A 3 -25.30 -23.35 9.97
N GLU A 4 -24.70 -22.36 10.64
CA GLU A 4 -23.43 -21.75 10.23
C GLU A 4 -22.22 -22.65 10.49
N LYS A 5 -22.24 -23.44 11.57
CA LYS A 5 -21.16 -24.39 11.90
C LYS A 5 -21.06 -25.59 10.94
N SER A 6 -22.07 -25.85 10.09
CA SER A 6 -22.04 -27.00 9.17
C SER A 6 -21.28 -26.71 7.86
N GLN A 7 -21.17 -25.44 7.45
CA GLN A 7 -20.50 -25.07 6.19
C GLN A 7 -18.97 -25.11 6.30
N VAL A 8 -18.43 -25.12 7.52
CA VAL A 8 -16.97 -25.23 7.77
C VAL A 8 -16.47 -26.67 7.60
N LEU A 9 -17.32 -27.68 7.77
CA LEU A 9 -16.91 -29.09 7.82
C LEU A 9 -17.00 -29.85 6.48
N VAL A 10 -17.41 -29.19 5.38
CA VAL A 10 -17.48 -29.80 4.04
C VAL A 10 -16.57 -29.06 3.05
N ALA A 11 -15.32 -28.79 3.45
CA ALA A 11 -14.29 -28.39 2.50
C ALA A 11 -13.79 -29.66 1.77
N THR A 12 -14.05 -29.74 0.46
CA THR A 12 -13.51 -30.78 -0.44
C THR A 12 -11.98 -30.89 -0.25
N PRO A 13 -11.35 -32.08 -0.29
CA PRO A 13 -9.91 -32.25 -0.03
C PRO A 13 -9.02 -31.35 -0.90
N GLU A 14 -9.47 -31.02 -2.11
CA GLU A 14 -8.84 -30.04 -2.99
C GLU A 14 -8.79 -28.62 -2.37
N LYS A 15 -9.88 -28.16 -1.76
CA LYS A 15 -9.95 -26.86 -1.07
C LYS A 15 -9.08 -26.83 0.19
N LEU A 16 -8.99 -27.94 0.91
CA LEU A 16 -8.11 -28.05 2.09
C LEU A 16 -6.64 -27.95 1.69
N SER A 17 -6.23 -28.65 0.62
CA SER A 17 -4.87 -28.54 0.09
C SER A 17 -4.57 -27.14 -0.46
N ALA A 18 -5.54 -26.48 -1.10
CA ALA A 18 -5.37 -25.11 -1.58
C ALA A 18 -5.25 -24.09 -0.42
N ILE A 19 -6.02 -24.28 0.66
CA ILE A 19 -5.93 -23.46 1.87
C ILE A 19 -4.58 -23.69 2.57
N GLU A 20 -4.10 -24.94 2.65
CA GLU A 20 -2.83 -25.28 3.28
C GLU A 20 -1.63 -24.74 2.47
N VAL A 21 -1.66 -24.89 1.14
CA VAL A 21 -0.66 -24.30 0.24
C VAL A 21 -0.66 -22.77 0.33
N HIS A 22 -1.84 -22.14 0.36
CA HIS A 22 -1.95 -20.70 0.55
C HIS A 22 -1.42 -20.28 1.92
N THR A 23 -1.75 -21.00 2.99
CA THR A 23 -1.27 -20.73 4.35
C THR A 23 0.26 -20.84 4.44
N ASN A 24 0.84 -21.89 3.88
CA ASN A 24 2.29 -22.09 3.85
C ASN A 24 2.98 -21.00 3.03
N ALA A 25 2.42 -20.61 1.89
CA ALA A 25 2.96 -19.50 1.09
C ALA A 25 2.84 -18.13 1.78
N LEU A 26 1.85 -17.94 2.66
CA LEU A 26 1.76 -16.73 3.49
C LEU A 26 2.79 -16.76 4.63
N ILE A 27 3.02 -17.90 5.25
CA ILE A 27 4.03 -18.07 6.31
C ILE A 27 5.43 -17.80 5.75
N ASP A 28 5.75 -18.39 4.59
CA ASP A 28 7.04 -18.21 3.90
C ASP A 28 7.32 -16.73 3.59
N ARG A 29 6.31 -15.99 3.11
CA ARG A 29 6.42 -14.55 2.85
C ARG A 29 6.59 -13.70 4.11
N ILE A 30 5.99 -14.11 5.23
CA ILE A 30 6.14 -13.40 6.50
C ILE A 30 7.57 -13.58 7.03
N ASP A 31 8.09 -14.80 6.94
CA ASP A 31 9.47 -15.10 7.33
C ASP A 31 10.49 -14.33 6.46
N ASP A 32 10.23 -14.19 5.16
CA ASP A 32 11.06 -13.39 4.24
C ASP A 32 11.10 -11.90 4.65
N ASP A 33 9.94 -11.27 4.89
CA ASP A 33 9.91 -9.86 5.30
C ASP A 33 10.55 -9.64 6.68
N ALA A 34 10.36 -10.58 7.61
CA ALA A 34 10.98 -10.55 8.93
C ALA A 34 12.52 -10.64 8.82
N ALA A 35 13.02 -11.46 7.90
CA ALA A 35 14.45 -11.56 7.60
C ALA A 35 15.01 -10.25 7.01
N VAL A 36 14.25 -9.58 6.13
CA VAL A 36 14.62 -8.26 5.58
C VAL A 36 14.65 -7.19 6.67
N LEU A 37 13.67 -7.18 7.59
CA LEU A 37 13.67 -6.26 8.74
C LEU A 37 14.85 -6.49 9.69
N ALA A 38 15.15 -7.75 9.99
CA ALA A 38 16.31 -8.11 10.80
C ALA A 38 17.63 -7.65 10.13
N ALA A 39 17.73 -7.73 8.81
CA ALA A 39 18.87 -7.22 8.04
C ALA A 39 19.01 -5.69 8.11
N LEU A 40 17.90 -4.96 8.29
CA LEU A 40 17.88 -3.52 8.54
C LEU A 40 18.19 -3.16 10.01
N GLY A 41 18.38 -4.16 10.88
CA GLY A 41 18.65 -3.98 12.30
C GLY A 41 17.41 -3.71 13.15
N HIS A 42 16.22 -4.05 12.63
CA HIS A 42 14.94 -3.89 13.32
C HIS A 42 14.37 -5.26 13.71
N GLU A 43 14.01 -5.43 14.98
CA GLU A 43 13.24 -6.59 15.45
C GLU A 43 11.75 -6.35 15.15
N GLU A 44 11.04 -7.37 14.65
CA GLU A 44 9.61 -7.27 14.32
C GLU A 44 8.78 -7.19 15.62
N GLU A 45 8.57 -5.97 16.12
CA GLU A 45 7.75 -5.73 17.32
C GLU A 45 6.24 -5.64 17.01
N LEU A 46 5.87 -5.35 15.75
CA LEU A 46 4.46 -5.22 15.35
C LEU A 46 3.90 -6.56 14.84
N ASN A 47 2.80 -7.00 15.44
CA ASN A 47 2.03 -8.12 14.91
C ASN A 47 1.27 -7.68 13.64
N ARG A 48 1.37 -8.45 12.55
CA ARG A 48 0.67 -8.18 11.28
C ARG A 48 -0.82 -8.46 11.41
N GLN A 49 -1.62 -7.40 11.55
CA GLN A 49 -3.08 -7.52 11.73
C GLN A 49 -3.88 -7.41 10.42
N PHE A 50 -3.27 -6.95 9.32
CA PHE A 50 -3.97 -6.70 8.06
C PHE A 50 -3.67 -7.79 7.01
N SER A 51 -4.73 -8.39 6.46
CA SER A 51 -4.64 -9.22 5.26
C SER A 51 -4.42 -8.34 4.01
N PHE A 52 -3.85 -8.91 2.95
CA PHE A 52 -3.61 -8.23 1.67
C PHE A 52 -4.84 -7.47 1.14
N PHE A 53 -6.00 -8.11 1.11
CA PHE A 53 -7.24 -7.48 0.65
C PHE A 53 -7.71 -6.36 1.57
N SER A 54 -7.49 -6.51 2.88
CA SER A 54 -7.81 -5.47 3.87
C SER A 54 -6.90 -4.26 3.68
N LEU A 55 -5.61 -4.47 3.40
CA LEU A 55 -4.65 -3.41 3.16
C LEU A 55 -4.93 -2.68 1.84
N ALA A 56 -5.31 -3.41 0.78
CA ALA A 56 -5.72 -2.81 -0.49
C ALA A 56 -7.01 -1.97 -0.37
N ALA A 57 -7.99 -2.46 0.40
CA ALA A 57 -9.20 -1.70 0.68
C ALA A 57 -8.90 -0.45 1.50
N TYR A 58 -8.06 -0.56 2.54
CA TYR A 58 -7.64 0.58 3.36
C TYR A 58 -6.90 1.65 2.55
N ALA A 59 -5.98 1.25 1.68
CA ALA A 59 -5.27 2.15 0.78
C ALA A 59 -6.23 2.91 -0.16
N THR A 60 -7.23 2.20 -0.71
CA THR A 60 -8.24 2.79 -1.61
C THR A 60 -9.12 3.81 -0.90
N ILE A 61 -9.56 3.52 0.32
CA ILE A 61 -10.44 4.42 1.10
C ILE A 61 -9.70 5.68 1.55
N THR A 62 -8.41 5.55 1.91
CA THR A 62 -7.60 6.68 2.39
C THR A 62 -7.30 7.69 1.28
N ALA A 63 -7.30 7.26 0.01
CA ALA A 63 -7.14 8.13 -1.14
C ALA A 63 -8.42 8.98 -1.37
N ASN A 64 -8.52 10.12 -0.67
CA ASN A 64 -9.58 11.12 -0.86
C ASN A 64 -9.47 11.91 -2.18
N ALA A 65 -8.97 11.31 -3.26
CA ALA A 65 -8.77 11.99 -4.54
C ALA A 65 -10.10 12.40 -5.21
N TRP A 66 -11.18 11.65 -4.95
CA TRP A 66 -12.48 11.85 -5.58
C TRP A 66 -13.15 13.18 -5.21
N THR A 67 -12.95 13.70 -4.00
CA THR A 67 -13.51 15.00 -3.57
C THR A 67 -12.78 16.18 -4.24
N SER A 68 -11.47 16.06 -4.44
CA SER A 68 -10.66 17.07 -5.14
C SER A 68 -11.03 17.17 -6.63
N ILE A 69 -11.26 16.01 -7.28
CA ILE A 69 -11.74 15.97 -8.67
C ILE A 69 -13.10 16.65 -8.79
N ALA A 70 -14.03 16.39 -7.87
CA ALA A 70 -15.35 17.04 -7.89
C ALA A 70 -15.26 18.57 -7.79
N GLY A 71 -14.35 19.10 -6.96
CA GLY A 71 -14.14 20.54 -6.80
C GLY A 71 -13.53 21.22 -8.03
N SER A 72 -12.69 20.51 -8.79
CA SER A 72 -12.02 21.03 -9.99
C SER A 72 -12.74 20.69 -11.30
N LEU A 73 -13.78 19.85 -11.26
CA LEU A 73 -14.49 19.37 -12.44
C LEU A 73 -15.05 20.50 -13.31
N ILE A 74 -15.64 21.51 -12.68
CA ILE A 74 -16.24 22.65 -13.38
C ILE A 74 -15.16 23.41 -14.16
N THR A 75 -14.03 23.73 -13.54
CA THR A 75 -12.94 24.45 -14.20
C THR A 75 -12.28 23.62 -15.30
N ALA A 76 -12.17 22.31 -15.10
CA ALA A 76 -11.61 21.40 -16.10
C ALA A 76 -12.48 21.34 -17.37
N ILE A 77 -13.81 21.30 -17.21
CA ILE A 77 -14.74 21.31 -18.35
C ILE A 77 -14.69 22.65 -19.11
N TYR A 78 -14.61 23.78 -18.40
CA TYR A 78 -14.51 25.09 -19.06
C TYR A 78 -13.21 25.27 -19.85
N ASN A 79 -12.10 24.71 -19.40
CA ASN A 79 -10.79 24.87 -20.04
C ASN A 79 -10.46 23.80 -21.11
N GLY A 80 -10.86 22.55 -20.89
CA GLY A 80 -10.49 21.40 -21.75
C GLY A 80 -11.66 20.69 -22.41
N GLY A 81 -12.90 21.05 -22.07
CA GLY A 81 -14.10 20.32 -22.48
C GLY A 81 -14.17 18.90 -21.91
N ALA A 82 -15.28 18.20 -22.19
CA ALA A 82 -15.45 16.80 -21.81
C ALA A 82 -14.34 15.86 -22.34
N PRO A 83 -13.87 15.95 -23.61
CA PRO A 83 -12.81 15.07 -24.08
C PRO A 83 -11.44 15.36 -23.44
N GLY A 84 -11.11 16.63 -23.18
CA GLY A 84 -9.84 17.00 -22.52
C GLY A 84 -9.75 16.43 -21.11
N LEU A 85 -10.87 16.40 -20.37
CA LEU A 85 -10.93 15.76 -19.06
C LEU A 85 -10.69 14.24 -19.14
N LEU A 86 -11.31 13.55 -20.09
CA LEU A 86 -11.19 12.09 -20.24
C LEU A 86 -9.77 11.67 -20.64
N TYR A 87 -9.19 12.32 -21.66
CA TYR A 87 -7.83 12.01 -22.08
C TYR A 87 -6.80 12.45 -21.03
N GLY A 88 -7.02 13.59 -20.37
CA GLY A 88 -6.19 14.05 -19.26
C GLY A 88 -6.17 13.03 -18.11
N TRP A 89 -7.33 12.49 -17.75
CA TRP A 89 -7.43 11.47 -16.71
C TRP A 89 -6.73 10.15 -17.08
N ILE A 90 -6.85 9.68 -18.34
CA ILE A 90 -6.16 8.46 -18.79
C ILE A 90 -4.64 8.64 -18.72
N VAL A 91 -4.15 9.78 -19.20
CA VAL A 91 -2.72 10.09 -19.20
C VAL A 91 -2.19 10.22 -17.77
N ASP A 92 -2.93 10.89 -16.88
CA ASP A 92 -2.59 11.02 -15.46
C ASP A 92 -2.45 9.64 -14.78
N ASN A 93 -3.44 8.75 -14.94
CA ASN A 93 -3.38 7.39 -14.39
C ASN A 93 -2.19 6.59 -14.92
N PHE A 94 -1.83 6.76 -16.20
CA PHE A 94 -0.69 6.09 -16.78
C PHE A 94 0.62 6.51 -16.09
N PHE A 95 0.84 7.82 -15.87
CA PHE A 95 2.01 8.29 -15.15
C PHE A 95 1.98 7.90 -13.66
N TYR A 96 0.80 7.96 -13.03
CA TYR A 96 0.63 7.57 -11.64
C TYR A 96 0.95 6.09 -11.40
N PHE A 97 0.72 5.22 -12.39
CA PHE A 97 1.09 3.81 -12.33
C PHE A 97 2.60 3.61 -12.20
N PHE A 98 3.43 4.41 -12.91
CA PHE A 98 4.89 4.34 -12.75
C PHE A 98 5.35 4.79 -11.37
N ILE A 99 4.72 5.83 -10.84
CA ILE A 99 4.99 6.29 -9.46
C ILE A 99 4.65 5.18 -8.48
N ALA A 100 3.47 4.56 -8.62
CA ALA A 100 3.05 3.43 -7.79
C ALA A 100 4.01 2.24 -7.89
N LEU A 101 4.53 1.95 -9.09
CA LEU A 101 5.50 0.87 -9.31
C LEU A 101 6.83 1.17 -8.62
N SER A 102 7.35 2.40 -8.72
CA SER A 102 8.57 2.80 -8.00
C SER A 102 8.39 2.72 -6.47
N LEU A 103 7.19 3.05 -5.98
CA LEU A 103 6.85 2.95 -4.57
C LEU A 103 6.72 1.50 -4.12
N ALA A 104 6.22 0.62 -5.00
CA ALA A 104 6.16 -0.82 -4.77
C ALA A 104 7.57 -1.43 -4.61
N GLU A 105 8.53 -0.99 -5.41
CA GLU A 105 9.94 -1.41 -5.28
C GLU A 105 10.53 -0.97 -3.93
N LEU A 106 10.30 0.28 -3.53
CA LEU A 106 10.78 0.79 -2.24
C LEU A 106 10.15 0.06 -1.04
N THR A 107 8.82 -0.11 -1.05
CA THR A 107 8.08 -0.84 0.00
C THR A 107 8.53 -2.30 0.11
N SER A 108 8.82 -2.95 -1.01
CA SER A 108 9.33 -4.33 -1.01
C SER A 108 10.76 -4.45 -0.47
N SER A 109 11.60 -3.44 -0.69
CA SER A 109 12.99 -3.45 -0.19
C SER A 109 13.12 -3.10 1.29
N MET A 110 12.19 -2.28 1.80
CA MET A 110 12.19 -1.78 3.17
C MET A 110 10.77 -1.86 3.75
N PRO A 111 10.32 -3.08 4.13
CA PRO A 111 8.98 -3.31 4.68
C PRO A 111 8.90 -2.83 6.14
N THR A 112 9.16 -1.55 6.37
CA THR A 112 9.13 -0.92 7.70
C THR A 112 7.79 -0.23 7.95
N SER A 113 7.34 -0.20 9.21
CA SER A 113 6.17 0.60 9.63
C SER A 113 6.38 2.11 9.47
N ALA A 114 7.63 2.51 9.20
CA ALA A 114 8.06 3.89 9.12
C ALA A 114 7.85 4.54 7.72
N GLY A 115 7.31 3.81 6.75
CA GLY A 115 6.75 4.35 5.50
C GLY A 115 7.59 5.42 4.78
N VAL A 116 6.92 6.46 4.29
CA VAL A 116 7.53 7.49 3.43
C VAL A 116 8.66 8.30 4.09
N TYR A 117 8.62 8.49 5.41
CA TYR A 117 9.66 9.23 6.13
C TYR A 117 10.91 8.39 6.33
N HIS A 118 10.77 7.07 6.42
CA HIS A 118 11.91 6.17 6.44
C HIS A 118 12.59 6.09 5.07
N TRP A 119 11.82 5.93 3.99
CA TRP A 119 12.39 5.88 2.65
C TRP A 119 13.08 7.20 2.27
N SER A 120 12.50 8.35 2.63
CA SER A 120 13.13 9.64 2.36
C SER A 120 14.39 9.88 3.18
N ALA A 121 14.44 9.41 4.43
CA ALA A 121 15.64 9.45 5.26
C ALA A 121 16.72 8.48 4.76
N ALA A 122 16.34 7.31 4.23
CA ALA A 122 17.26 6.30 3.70
C ALA A 122 17.89 6.71 2.34
N LEU A 123 17.13 7.39 1.48
CA LEU A 123 17.64 7.91 0.20
C LEU A 123 18.42 9.22 0.33
N ALA A 124 18.26 9.94 1.45
CA ALA A 124 18.96 11.20 1.71
C ALA A 124 20.43 11.00 2.08
N ALA A 125 21.26 12.01 1.78
CA ALA A 125 22.65 12.01 2.24
C ALA A 125 22.72 11.96 3.78
N PRO A 126 23.74 11.30 4.38
CA PRO A 126 23.81 11.03 5.82
C PRO A 126 23.66 12.28 6.70
N GLU A 127 24.12 13.43 6.20
CA GLU A 127 24.06 14.72 6.89
C GLU A 127 22.64 15.29 6.96
N TYR A 128 21.80 15.03 5.95
CA TYR A 128 20.45 15.59 5.84
C TYR A 128 19.33 14.58 6.15
N SER A 129 19.67 13.30 6.29
CA SER A 129 18.71 12.20 6.53
C SER A 129 17.68 12.51 7.63
N LYS A 130 18.13 13.03 8.79
CA LYS A 130 17.23 13.38 9.91
C LYS A 130 16.30 14.55 9.60
N ILE A 131 16.81 15.57 8.92
CA ILE A 131 16.03 16.78 8.56
C ILE A 131 15.01 16.42 7.49
N ILE A 132 15.42 15.69 6.46
CA ILE A 132 14.55 15.28 5.35
C ILE A 132 13.48 14.31 5.85
N GLY A 133 13.83 13.34 6.69
CA GLY A 133 12.86 12.43 7.32
C GLY A 133 11.85 13.18 8.18
N PHE A 134 12.31 14.13 9.00
CA PHE A 134 11.43 14.98 9.81
C PHE A 134 10.50 15.84 8.95
N MET A 135 11.02 16.52 7.92
CA MET A 135 10.22 17.36 7.03
C MET A 135 9.20 16.53 6.26
N THR A 136 9.58 15.34 5.79
CA THR A 136 8.67 14.41 5.10
C THR A 136 7.54 13.96 6.03
N GLY A 137 7.87 13.58 7.28
CA GLY A 137 6.87 13.23 8.28
C GLY A 137 5.95 14.41 8.64
N TYR A 138 6.54 15.61 8.80
CA TYR A 138 5.80 16.83 9.09
C TYR A 138 4.80 17.19 7.99
N MET A 139 5.21 17.12 6.72
CA MET A 139 4.31 17.33 5.58
C MET A 139 3.23 16.27 5.49
N ASN A 140 3.53 15.01 5.82
CA ASN A 140 2.56 13.92 5.81
C ASN A 140 1.49 14.07 6.92
N VAL A 141 1.82 14.67 8.06
CA VAL A 141 0.87 14.92 9.16
C VAL A 141 0.04 16.18 8.94
N LEU A 142 0.61 17.22 8.34
CA LEU A 142 -0.08 18.49 8.11
C LEU A 142 -0.85 18.57 6.79
N GLY A 143 -0.63 17.62 5.88
CA GLY A 143 -1.26 17.55 4.56
C GLY A 143 -2.79 17.57 4.60
#